data_AF-A0AAN8IEK1-F1
#
_entry.id   AF-A0AAN8IEK1-F1
#
_cell.length_a   1.000
_cell.length_b   1.000
_cell.length_c   1.000
_cell.angle_alpha   90.00
_cell.angle_beta   90.00
_cell.angle_gamma   90.00
#
_symmetry.space_group_name_H-M   'P 1'
#
loop_
_entity.id
_entity.type
_entity.pdbx_description
1 polymer ?
#
loop_
_entity_poly.entity_id
_entity_poly.type
_entity_poly.pdbx_seq_one_letter_code
_entity_poly.pdbx_strand_id
1 'polypeptide(L)'
;MRYQSDKREGLGALVKAVIESAINNLNGMSDDDQNERNVNLYRQAIDALQSVEELTFTREELLQLSGEIRSLISANTLYNSNRCDRRSSGENDDYDNLIDDLNNDGTDNSNDTNEDDDNISTRVRRVERILDAASDIIEDYCD
;
A
#
# COMPACT_ATOMS: atom_id res chain seq x y z
N MET A 1 15.74 23.96 21.92
CA MET A 1 14.52 23.23 21.51
C MET A 1 14.82 22.40 20.26
N ARG A 2 15.28 21.15 20.40
CA ARG A 2 15.59 20.23 19.27
C ARG A 2 14.77 18.93 19.26
N TYR A 3 13.87 18.75 20.22
CA TYR A 3 13.19 17.47 20.48
C TYR A 3 12.04 17.10 19.54
N GLN A 4 11.68 17.97 18.58
CA GLN A 4 10.55 17.73 17.66
C GLN A 4 10.97 17.29 16.24
N SER A 5 12.23 17.50 15.83
CA SER A 5 12.71 17.07 14.50
C SER A 5 12.98 15.56 14.45
N ASP A 6 13.59 14.98 15.49
CA ASP A 6 13.96 13.54 15.50
C ASP A 6 12.75 12.59 15.41
N LYS A 7 11.59 12.97 15.96
CA LYS A 7 10.37 12.15 15.87
C LYS A 7 9.72 12.20 14.48
N ARG A 8 9.94 13.27 13.71
CA ARG A 8 9.40 13.42 12.35
C ARG A 8 10.15 12.54 11.37
N GLU A 9 11.47 12.44 11.53
CA GLU A 9 12.29 11.51 10.74
C GLU A 9 11.98 10.05 11.06
N GLY A 10 11.71 9.72 12.33
CA GLY A 10 11.39 8.34 12.74
C GLY A 10 10.09 7.77 12.16
N LEU A 11 9.03 8.57 12.06
CA LEU A 11 7.74 8.11 11.51
C LEU A 11 7.79 7.97 9.98
N GLY A 12 8.42 8.91 9.27
CA GLY A 12 8.58 8.80 7.82
C GLY A 12 9.46 7.61 7.43
N ALA A 13 10.53 7.34 8.18
CA ALA A 13 11.38 6.16 7.98
C ALA A 13 10.63 4.85 8.24
N LEU A 14 9.75 4.82 9.26
CA LEU A 14 8.91 3.65 9.53
C LEU A 14 7.98 3.33 8.36
N VAL A 15 7.30 4.35 7.81
CA VAL A 15 6.38 4.14 6.68
C VAL A 15 7.11 3.58 5.46
N LYS A 16 8.29 4.14 5.13
CA LYS A 16 9.13 3.59 4.05
C LYS A 16 9.47 2.11 4.29
N ALA A 17 9.95 1.76 5.49
CA ALA A 17 10.29 0.38 5.80
C ALA A 17 9.10 -0.59 5.71
N VAL A 18 7.90 -0.14 6.08
CA VAL A 18 6.67 -0.93 5.95
C VAL A 18 6.30 -1.15 4.49
N ILE A 19 6.37 -0.09 3.67
CA ILE A 19 6.10 -0.15 2.23
C ILE A 19 7.13 -1.04 1.52
N GLU A 20 8.42 -0.89 1.81
CA GLU A 20 9.49 -1.75 1.28
C GLU A 20 9.24 -3.22 1.62
N SER A 21 8.81 -3.52 2.85
CA SER A 21 8.46 -4.89 3.24
C SER A 21 7.28 -5.44 2.43
N ALA A 22 6.26 -4.63 2.18
CA ALA A 22 5.10 -5.04 1.38
C ALA A 22 5.50 -5.31 -0.08
N ILE A 23 6.31 -4.42 -0.68
CA ILE A 23 6.86 -4.61 -2.02
C ILE A 23 7.65 -5.92 -2.11
N ASN A 24 8.48 -6.23 -1.11
CA ASN A 24 9.25 -7.48 -1.10
C ASN A 24 8.34 -8.72 -0.99
N ASN A 25 7.29 -8.65 -0.18
CA ASN A 25 6.33 -9.75 -0.06
C ASN A 25 5.57 -9.97 -1.38
N LEU A 26 5.05 -8.90 -1.99
CA LEU A 26 4.37 -8.94 -3.29
C LEU A 26 5.27 -9.46 -4.42
N ASN A 27 6.57 -9.10 -4.41
CA ASN A 27 7.53 -9.68 -5.36
C ASN A 27 7.65 -11.20 -5.16
N GLY A 28 7.77 -11.66 -3.91
CA GLY A 28 7.79 -13.08 -3.60
C GLY A 28 6.52 -13.81 -4.02
N MET A 29 5.36 -13.17 -3.92
CA MET A 29 4.08 -13.69 -4.42
C MET A 29 4.05 -13.73 -5.95
N SER A 30 4.66 -12.76 -6.62
CA SER A 30 4.74 -12.71 -8.09
C SER A 30 5.70 -13.74 -8.69
N ASP A 31 6.66 -14.22 -7.90
CA ASP A 31 7.58 -15.30 -8.26
C ASP A 31 7.04 -16.68 -7.88
N ASP A 32 5.85 -16.76 -7.27
CA ASP A 32 5.20 -18.02 -6.91
C ASP A 32 4.40 -18.58 -8.11
N ASP A 33 4.91 -19.65 -8.72
CA ASP A 33 4.31 -20.34 -9.86
C ASP A 33 2.84 -20.78 -9.61
N GLN A 34 2.42 -20.92 -8.34
CA GLN A 34 1.03 -21.27 -8.01
C GLN A 34 0.05 -20.13 -8.25
N ASN A 35 0.55 -18.89 -8.31
CA ASN A 35 -0.24 -17.66 -8.40
C ASN A 35 0.01 -16.88 -9.70
N GLU A 36 0.47 -17.55 -10.76
CA GLU A 36 0.74 -16.93 -12.06
C GLU A 36 -0.42 -16.09 -12.62
N ARG A 37 -1.68 -16.46 -12.30
CA ARG A 37 -2.88 -15.74 -12.73
C ARG A 37 -2.99 -14.33 -12.12
N ASN A 38 -2.42 -14.13 -10.94
CA ASN A 38 -2.51 -12.90 -10.16
C ASN A 38 -1.24 -12.02 -10.27
N VAL A 39 -0.22 -12.45 -11.01
CA VAL A 39 1.06 -11.73 -11.16
C VAL A 39 0.88 -10.28 -11.60
N ASN A 40 -0.07 -10.02 -12.51
CA ASN A 40 -0.34 -8.66 -12.97
C ASN A 40 -0.87 -7.75 -11.85
N LEU A 41 -1.72 -8.28 -10.97
CA LEU A 41 -2.23 -7.56 -9.82
C LEU A 41 -1.09 -7.25 -8.84
N TYR A 42 -0.25 -8.25 -8.53
CA TYR A 42 0.88 -8.04 -7.62
C TYR A 42 1.85 -6.98 -8.14
N ARG A 43 2.11 -6.96 -9.47
CA ARG A 43 2.91 -5.92 -10.11
C ARG A 43 2.27 -4.53 -10.01
N GLN A 44 0.96 -4.43 -10.20
CA GLN A 44 0.25 -3.15 -10.02
C GLN A 44 0.34 -2.66 -8.58
N ALA A 45 0.20 -3.56 -7.60
CA ALA A 45 0.37 -3.22 -6.19
C ALA A 45 1.80 -2.75 -5.88
N ILE A 46 2.81 -3.41 -6.46
CA ILE A 46 4.21 -3.00 -6.35
C ILE A 46 4.42 -1.59 -6.93
N ASP A 47 3.95 -1.32 -8.15
CA ASP A 47 4.14 -0.03 -8.81
C ASP A 47 3.42 1.10 -8.05
N ALA A 48 2.23 0.84 -7.52
CA ALA A 48 1.48 1.77 -6.70
C ALA A 48 2.22 2.06 -5.38
N LEU A 49 2.70 1.04 -4.68
CA LEU A 49 3.47 1.19 -3.45
C LEU A 49 4.81 1.91 -3.66
N GLN A 50 5.51 1.67 -4.78
CA GLN A 50 6.71 2.42 -5.15
C GLN A 50 6.40 3.91 -5.32
N SER A 51 5.26 4.22 -5.97
CA SER A 51 4.80 5.61 -6.09
C SER A 51 4.52 6.24 -4.72
N VAL A 52 3.99 5.48 -3.76
CA VAL A 52 3.79 5.95 -2.37
C VAL A 52 5.12 6.14 -1.64
N GLU A 53 6.10 5.27 -1.85
CA GLU A 53 7.42 5.29 -1.21
C GLU A 53 8.21 6.58 -1.53
N GLU A 54 8.03 7.11 -2.73
CA GLU A 54 8.63 8.36 -3.21
C GLU A 54 8.03 9.61 -2.55
N LEU A 55 6.84 9.49 -1.94
CA LEU A 55 6.16 10.62 -1.30
C LEU A 55 6.79 10.97 0.06
N THR A 56 6.70 12.25 0.41
CA THR A 56 7.00 12.74 1.76
C THR A 56 5.69 13.09 2.47
N PHE A 57 5.50 12.57 3.67
CA PHE A 57 4.28 12.81 4.46
C PHE A 57 4.55 13.78 5.61
N THR A 58 3.64 14.72 5.78
CA THR A 58 3.51 15.53 6.97
C THR A 58 3.00 14.68 8.14
N ARG A 59 3.17 15.19 9.36
CA ARG A 59 2.67 14.49 10.55
C ARG A 59 1.16 14.27 10.53
N GLU A 60 0.41 15.19 9.94
CA GLU A 60 -1.05 15.11 9.88
C GLU A 60 -1.50 14.03 8.89
N GLU A 61 -0.91 14.00 7.69
CA GLU A 61 -1.12 12.92 6.72
C GLU A 61 -0.76 11.56 7.32
N LEU A 62 0.36 11.45 8.05
CA LEU A 62 0.75 10.22 8.74
C LEU A 62 -0.24 9.78 9.84
N LEU A 63 -0.96 10.72 10.46
CA LEU A 63 -1.99 10.38 11.44
C LEU A 63 -3.26 9.87 10.75
N GLN A 64 -3.60 10.44 9.59
CA GLN A 64 -4.73 9.97 8.77
C GLN A 64 -4.45 8.54 8.28
N LEU A 65 -3.27 8.31 7.71
CA LEU A 65 -2.81 7.00 7.20
C LEU A 65 -2.52 5.94 8.28
N SER A 66 -2.70 6.28 9.57
CA SER A 66 -2.21 5.42 10.65
C SER A 66 -2.99 4.10 10.78
N GLY A 67 -4.21 4.04 10.26
CA GLY A 67 -5.01 2.80 10.21
C GLY A 67 -4.43 1.85 9.16
N GLU A 68 -4.27 2.34 7.95
CA GLU A 68 -3.87 1.59 6.76
C GLU A 68 -2.41 1.15 6.89
N ILE A 69 -1.53 1.97 7.46
CA ILE A 69 -0.17 1.56 7.82
C ILE A 69 -0.17 0.38 8.79
N ARG A 70 -1.12 0.32 9.75
CA ARG A 70 -1.21 -0.81 10.70
C ARG A 70 -1.78 -2.05 10.03
N SER A 71 -2.73 -1.92 9.12
CA SER A 71 -3.22 -3.01 8.29
C SER A 71 -2.06 -3.61 7.49
N LEU A 72 -1.28 -2.78 6.81
CA LEU A 72 -0.14 -3.23 6.02
C LEU A 72 0.95 -3.89 6.86
N ILE A 73 1.21 -3.41 8.08
CA ILE A 73 2.10 -4.08 9.04
C ILE A 73 1.55 -5.47 9.41
N SER A 74 0.25 -5.59 9.60
CA SER A 74 -0.42 -6.84 9.99
C SER A 74 -0.36 -7.86 8.86
N ALA A 75 -0.70 -7.44 7.64
CA ALA A 75 -0.57 -8.24 6.41
C ALA A 75 0.87 -8.71 6.20
N ASN A 76 1.85 -7.81 6.30
CA ASN A 76 3.28 -8.17 6.22
C ASN A 76 3.68 -9.19 7.30
N THR A 77 3.16 -9.04 8.51
CA THR A 77 3.44 -9.99 9.61
C THR A 77 2.82 -11.34 9.34
N LEU A 78 1.59 -11.38 8.80
CA LEU A 78 0.90 -12.61 8.42
C LEU A 78 1.72 -13.37 7.36
N TYR A 79 2.11 -12.70 6.27
CA TYR A 79 2.93 -13.28 5.21
C TYR A 79 4.26 -13.86 5.69
N ASN A 80 4.93 -13.15 6.60
CA ASN A 80 6.20 -13.59 7.18
C ASN A 80 6.05 -14.59 8.33
N SER A 81 4.82 -14.97 8.69
CA SER A 81 4.55 -15.94 9.75
C SER A 81 4.34 -17.35 9.19
N ASN A 82 4.41 -18.35 10.08
CA ASN A 82 4.04 -19.73 9.75
C ASN A 82 2.52 -19.93 9.56
N ARG A 83 1.72 -18.85 9.60
CA ARG A 83 0.25 -18.91 9.46
C ARG A 83 -0.24 -18.62 8.04
N CYS A 84 0.62 -18.09 7.17
CA CYS A 84 0.29 -17.86 5.77
C CYS A 84 0.22 -19.20 5.03
N ASP A 85 -0.99 -19.64 4.65
CA ASP A 85 -1.17 -20.85 3.85
C ASP A 85 -1.16 -20.54 2.35
N ARG A 86 0.04 -20.50 1.79
CA ARG A 86 0.30 -20.18 0.37
C ARG A 86 -0.35 -21.15 -0.63
N ARG A 87 -0.97 -22.24 -0.15
CA ARG A 87 -1.58 -23.29 -0.99
C ARG A 87 -3.06 -23.04 -1.29
N SER A 88 -3.67 -22.02 -0.68
CA SER A 88 -5.10 -21.73 -0.74
C SER A 88 -5.46 -20.69 -1.81
N SER A 89 -4.49 -19.88 -2.24
CA SER A 89 -4.65 -18.86 -3.30
C SER A 89 -4.73 -19.50 -4.68
N GLY A 90 -5.88 -20.09 -4.95
CA GLY A 90 -6.20 -20.73 -6.20
C GLY A 90 -7.69 -20.96 -6.23
N GLU A 91 -8.46 -19.91 -6.57
CA GLU A 91 -9.36 -19.98 -7.73
C GLU A 91 -10.31 -18.78 -7.93
N ASN A 92 -10.56 -17.86 -6.98
CA ASN A 92 -11.82 -17.07 -7.07
C ASN A 92 -11.86 -15.62 -6.54
N ASP A 93 -10.75 -14.91 -6.34
CA ASP A 93 -10.87 -13.54 -5.83
C ASP A 93 -10.95 -12.52 -6.97
N ASP A 94 -12.16 -11.96 -7.13
CA ASP A 94 -12.48 -10.85 -8.04
C ASP A 94 -11.76 -9.58 -7.55
N TYR A 95 -10.49 -9.45 -7.91
CA TYR A 95 -9.64 -8.29 -7.60
C TYR A 95 -9.95 -7.05 -8.44
N ASP A 96 -11.01 -7.08 -9.26
CA ASP A 96 -11.41 -5.97 -10.14
C ASP A 96 -11.57 -4.66 -9.35
N ASN A 97 -12.07 -4.73 -8.11
CA ASN A 97 -12.21 -3.54 -7.25
C ASN A 97 -10.85 -3.01 -6.74
N LEU A 98 -9.86 -3.88 -6.50
CA LEU A 98 -8.53 -3.48 -6.04
C LEU A 98 -7.71 -2.88 -7.18
N ILE A 99 -7.91 -3.35 -8.41
CA ILE A 99 -7.25 -2.80 -9.59
C ILE A 99 -7.57 -1.31 -9.75
N ASP A 100 -8.83 -0.91 -9.55
CA ASP A 100 -9.24 0.50 -9.60
C ASP A 100 -8.56 1.35 -8.51
N ASP A 101 -8.31 0.77 -7.33
CA ASP A 101 -7.63 1.45 -6.23
C ASP A 101 -6.11 1.53 -6.40
N LEU A 102 -5.51 0.58 -7.12
CA LEU A 102 -4.09 0.56 -7.47
C LEU A 102 -3.76 1.36 -8.73
N ASN A 103 -4.75 1.56 -9.62
CA ASN A 103 -4.55 2.28 -10.86
C ASN A 103 -4.17 3.75 -10.60
N ASN A 104 -2.99 4.11 -11.11
CA ASN A 104 -2.38 5.43 -11.03
C ASN A 104 -3.06 6.45 -11.97
N ASP A 105 -4.11 6.04 -12.70
CA ASP A 105 -4.88 6.90 -13.58
C ASP A 105 -5.86 7.75 -12.76
N GLY A 106 -5.28 8.67 -11.99
CA GLY A 106 -5.97 9.88 -11.59
C GLY A 106 -6.19 10.78 -12.80
N THR A 107 -6.95 10.36 -13.80
CA THR A 107 -7.67 11.28 -14.68
C THR A 107 -8.80 11.95 -13.89
N ASP A 108 -8.50 12.50 -12.72
CA ASP A 108 -9.10 13.76 -12.35
C ASP A 108 -8.29 14.83 -13.09
N ASN A 109 -8.66 15.01 -14.35
CA ASN A 109 -8.37 16.20 -15.14
C ASN A 109 -9.15 17.39 -14.55
N SER A 110 -9.01 17.63 -13.25
CA SER A 110 -9.47 18.84 -12.58
C SER A 110 -8.41 19.90 -12.80
N ASN A 111 -8.37 20.34 -14.04
CA ASN A 111 -7.87 21.65 -14.43
C ASN A 111 -8.84 22.70 -13.85
N ASP A 112 -8.93 22.80 -12.52
CA ASP A 112 -9.66 23.87 -11.85
C ASP A 112 -8.84 24.38 -10.66
N THR A 113 -8.20 25.49 -10.95
CA THR A 113 -7.54 26.40 -10.03
C THR A 113 -8.47 26.78 -8.87
N ASN A 114 -8.43 26.05 -7.75
CA ASN A 114 -8.74 26.55 -6.41
C ASN A 114 -8.03 25.70 -5.34
N GLU A 115 -7.16 26.37 -4.58
CA GLU A 115 -5.93 25.83 -4.00
C GLU A 115 -6.09 25.42 -2.52
N ASP A 116 -5.69 24.16 -2.24
CA ASP A 116 -4.81 23.69 -1.13
C ASP A 116 -5.34 22.52 -0.29
N ASP A 117 -6.60 22.50 0.16
CA ASP A 117 -7.10 21.41 1.04
C ASP A 117 -7.62 20.18 0.27
N ASP A 118 -8.28 20.38 -0.87
CA ASP A 118 -8.86 19.28 -1.66
C ASP A 118 -7.79 18.38 -2.29
N ASN A 119 -6.63 18.95 -2.63
CA ASN A 119 -5.52 18.22 -3.23
C ASN A 119 -4.80 17.33 -2.18
N ILE A 120 -4.58 17.85 -0.97
CA ILE A 120 -3.99 17.07 0.13
C ILE A 120 -4.94 15.93 0.53
N SER A 121 -6.24 16.21 0.68
CA SER A 121 -7.22 15.17 1.01
C SER A 121 -7.31 14.09 -0.07
N THR A 122 -7.26 14.49 -1.35
CA THR A 122 -7.29 13.54 -2.48
C THR A 122 -6.03 12.67 -2.51
N ARG A 123 -4.86 13.25 -2.27
CA ARG A 123 -3.61 12.50 -2.19
C ARG A 123 -3.60 11.52 -1.01
N VAL A 124 -4.03 11.94 0.18
CA VAL A 124 -4.10 11.06 1.36
C VAL A 124 -5.06 9.91 1.12
N ARG A 125 -6.29 10.18 0.67
CA ARG A 125 -7.27 9.13 0.32
C ARG A 125 -6.76 8.17 -0.73
N ARG A 126 -6.00 8.66 -1.69
CA ARG A 126 -5.37 7.81 -2.69
C ARG A 126 -4.35 6.87 -2.05
N VAL A 127 -3.50 7.39 -1.16
CA VAL A 127 -2.53 6.55 -0.44
C VAL A 127 -3.24 5.56 0.49
N GLU A 128 -4.32 5.97 1.16
CA GLU A 128 -5.16 5.06 1.97
C GLU A 128 -5.60 3.85 1.14
N ARG A 129 -6.23 4.10 -0.02
CA ARG A 129 -6.72 3.04 -0.91
C ARG A 129 -5.62 2.11 -1.42
N ILE A 130 -4.43 2.66 -1.75
CA ILE A 130 -3.29 1.84 -2.18
C ILE A 130 -2.79 0.95 -1.04
N LEU A 131 -2.65 1.50 0.18
CA LEU A 131 -2.17 0.73 1.33
C LEU A 131 -3.19 -0.34 1.75
N ASP A 132 -4.47 -0.04 1.68
CA ASP A 132 -5.58 -0.97 1.97
C ASP A 132 -5.60 -2.11 0.95
N ALA A 133 -5.65 -1.79 -0.35
CA ALA A 133 -5.64 -2.78 -1.42
C ALA A 133 -4.39 -3.68 -1.38
N ALA A 134 -3.22 -3.12 -1.10
CA ALA A 134 -2.01 -3.92 -0.93
C ALA A 134 -2.05 -4.83 0.30
N SER A 135 -2.71 -4.41 1.38
CA SER A 135 -2.90 -5.23 2.57
C SER A 135 -3.81 -6.41 2.26
N ASP A 136 -4.96 -6.16 1.62
CA ASP A 136 -5.94 -7.18 1.22
C ASP A 136 -5.30 -8.23 0.30
N ILE A 137 -4.53 -7.81 -0.70
CA ILE A 137 -3.82 -8.73 -1.61
C ILE A 137 -2.89 -9.68 -0.84
N ILE A 138 -2.16 -9.16 0.15
CA ILE A 138 -1.22 -9.96 0.95
C ILE A 138 -1.99 -10.89 1.90
N GLU A 139 -3.09 -10.42 2.49
CA GLU A 139 -3.94 -11.21 3.38
C GLU A 139 -4.63 -12.36 2.61
N ASP A 140 -5.25 -12.07 1.47
CA ASP A 140 -5.91 -13.06 0.61
C ASP A 140 -4.95 -14.14 0.11
N TYR A 141 -3.70 -13.77 -0.18
CA TYR A 141 -2.68 -14.76 -0.57
C TYR A 141 -2.36 -15.76 0.56
N CYS A 142 -2.56 -15.35 1.81
CA CYS A 142 -2.22 -16.11 3.01
C CYS A 142 -3.38 -16.85 3.68
N ASP A 143 -4.62 -16.64 3.22
CA ASP A 143 -5.85 -17.26 3.72
C ASP A 143 -6.15 -18.61 3.06
#